data_AF-A0A1E7L4C9-F1
#
_entry.id   AF-A0A1E7L4C9-F1
#
_cell.length_a   1.000
_cell.length_b   1.000
_cell.length_c   1.000
_cell.angle_alpha   90.00
_cell.angle_beta   90.00
_cell.angle_gamma   90.00
#
_symmetry.space_group_name_H-M   'P 1'
#
loop_
_entity.id
_entity.type
_entity.pdbx_description
1 polymer ?
#
loop_
_entity_poly.entity_id
_entity_poly.type
_entity_poly.pdbx_seq_one_letter_code
_entity_poly.pdbx_strand_id
1 'polypeptide(L)'
;MTTDTLVQTTTHIGAEHQALTAEERDTTAKERQGTVRRMAESLVDASRLVINAMTMVATTMGLRDLGIDAQMAKDADGRDYSVLPAAGDPIEVLHDAIYCLQIASSHLGKAYVPTRKYPSLATARRPEHMKMVLAGLRDALTSLRDELLALDLENSADTDPCIASLAELEARTCRAVPAPADGPTREDVVAAILSRPDIARAAAGALQRARC
;
A
#
# COMPACT_ATOMS: atom_id res chain seq x y z
N MET A 1 -11.02 -13.23 10.00
CA MET A 1 -10.90 -12.97 8.55
C MET A 1 -9.92 -11.84 8.25
N THR A 2 -9.74 -10.88 9.15
CA THR A 2 -8.84 -9.72 8.98
C THR A 2 -7.34 -10.04 8.89
N THR A 3 -6.85 -11.04 9.63
CA THR A 3 -5.43 -11.35 9.74
C THR A 3 -4.84 -11.92 8.44
N ASP A 4 -5.56 -12.82 7.77
CA ASP A 4 -5.14 -13.38 6.47
C ASP A 4 -5.03 -12.30 5.40
N THR A 5 -5.96 -11.35 5.39
CA THR A 5 -5.93 -10.18 4.50
C THR A 5 -4.65 -9.36 4.73
N LEU A 6 -4.31 -9.06 5.99
CA LEU A 6 -3.10 -8.30 6.32
C LEU A 6 -1.81 -9.07 5.95
N VAL A 7 -1.79 -10.40 6.10
CA VAL A 7 -0.68 -11.25 5.63
C VAL A 7 -0.52 -11.18 4.11
N GLN A 8 -1.62 -11.22 3.36
CA GLN A 8 -1.57 -11.06 1.91
C GLN A 8 -1.10 -9.64 1.53
N THR A 9 -1.63 -8.60 2.17
CA THR A 9 -1.21 -7.21 1.96
C THR A 9 0.31 -7.05 2.14
N THR A 10 0.88 -7.56 3.23
CA THR A 10 2.33 -7.50 3.46
C THR A 10 3.14 -8.24 2.39
N THR A 11 2.66 -9.41 1.96
CA THR A 11 3.28 -10.19 0.88
C THR A 11 3.34 -9.41 -0.43
N HIS A 12 2.27 -8.70 -0.79
CA HIS A 12 2.20 -7.94 -2.04
C HIS A 12 2.99 -6.63 -2.02
N ILE A 13 3.18 -5.97 -0.86
CA ILE A 13 4.02 -4.77 -0.74
C ILE A 13 5.47 -5.06 -1.15
N GLY A 14 5.99 -6.24 -0.80
CA GLY A 14 7.37 -6.64 -1.11
C GLY A 14 7.70 -6.63 -2.60
N ALA A 15 6.75 -7.05 -3.45
CA ALA A 15 6.94 -7.11 -4.89
C ALA A 15 7.09 -5.71 -5.52
N GLU A 16 6.31 -4.73 -5.06
CA GLU A 16 6.43 -3.34 -5.52
C GLU A 16 7.73 -2.71 -5.01
N HIS A 17 8.06 -2.91 -3.73
CA HIS A 17 9.30 -2.38 -3.16
C HIS A 17 10.53 -2.90 -3.92
N GLN A 18 10.55 -4.18 -4.27
CA GLN A 18 11.63 -4.77 -5.07
C GLN A 18 11.72 -4.12 -6.45
N ALA A 19 10.59 -3.85 -7.10
CA ALA A 19 10.56 -3.18 -8.40
C ALA A 19 11.08 -1.74 -8.32
N LEU A 20 10.69 -0.97 -7.29
CA LEU A 20 11.22 0.38 -7.04
C LEU A 20 12.72 0.36 -6.76
N THR A 21 13.21 -0.61 -5.98
CA THR A 21 14.63 -0.77 -5.69
C THR A 21 15.44 -1.07 -6.96
N ALA A 22 14.92 -1.89 -7.85
CA ALA A 22 15.53 -2.16 -9.15
C ALA A 22 15.58 -0.88 -10.00
N GLU A 23 14.46 -0.17 -10.11
CA GLU A 23 14.39 1.08 -10.85
C GLU A 23 15.33 2.16 -10.29
N GLU A 24 15.48 2.25 -8.97
CA GLU A 24 16.43 3.18 -8.33
C GLU A 24 17.87 2.91 -8.78
N ARG A 25 18.27 1.64 -8.81
CA ARG A 25 19.62 1.21 -9.24
C ARG A 25 19.88 1.54 -10.70
N ASP A 26 18.87 1.39 -11.55
CA ASP A 26 18.98 1.63 -12.99
C ASP A 26 18.81 3.12 -13.37
N THR A 27 18.37 3.97 -12.43
CA THR A 27 18.15 5.40 -12.67
C THR A 27 19.45 6.20 -12.51
N THR A 28 19.94 6.76 -13.61
CA THR A 28 21.15 7.61 -13.63
C THR A 28 20.87 9.07 -13.21
N ALA A 29 19.67 9.59 -13.49
CA ALA A 29 19.30 10.95 -13.14
C ALA A 29 19.07 11.10 -11.62
N LYS A 30 20.01 11.75 -10.92
CA LYS A 30 20.01 11.89 -9.44
C LYS A 30 18.68 12.31 -8.83
N GLU A 31 17.99 13.28 -9.42
CA GLU A 31 16.71 13.77 -8.89
C GLU A 31 15.57 12.75 -9.06
N ARG A 32 15.55 12.03 -10.18
CA ARG A 32 14.59 10.95 -10.41
C ARG A 32 14.88 9.81 -9.43
N GLN A 33 16.14 9.42 -9.29
CA GLN A 33 16.59 8.41 -8.35
C GLN A 33 16.18 8.74 -6.91
N GLY A 34 16.42 9.98 -6.46
CA GLY A 34 15.99 10.44 -5.13
C GLY A 34 14.47 10.46 -4.94
N THR A 35 13.69 10.59 -6.01
CA THR A 35 12.24 10.41 -5.93
C THR A 35 11.88 8.94 -5.77
N VAL A 36 12.42 8.05 -6.60
CA VAL A 36 12.18 6.60 -6.51
C VAL A 36 12.57 6.05 -5.13
N ARG A 37 13.70 6.49 -4.57
CA ARG A 37 14.11 6.13 -3.21
C ARG A 37 13.05 6.48 -2.16
N ARG A 38 12.55 7.72 -2.18
CA ARG A 38 11.50 8.16 -1.23
C ARG A 38 10.20 7.38 -1.40
N MET A 39 9.88 6.93 -2.61
CA MET A 39 8.76 6.02 -2.85
C MET A 39 8.98 4.69 -2.13
N ALA A 40 10.17 4.09 -2.29
CA ALA A 40 10.52 2.83 -1.64
C ALA A 40 10.51 2.96 -0.10
N GLU A 41 11.05 4.05 0.44
CA GLU A 41 11.01 4.37 1.88
C GLU A 41 9.56 4.46 2.39
N SER A 42 8.68 5.13 1.64
CA SER A 42 7.25 5.22 2.00
C SER A 42 6.58 3.84 2.00
N LEU A 43 6.96 2.93 1.11
CA LEU A 43 6.46 1.55 1.12
C LEU A 43 6.96 0.76 2.33
N VAL A 44 8.21 0.98 2.75
CA VAL A 44 8.76 0.35 3.97
C VAL A 44 7.99 0.82 5.21
N ASP A 45 7.72 2.13 5.32
CA ASP A 45 6.97 2.67 6.44
C ASP A 45 5.52 2.15 6.46
N ALA A 46 4.86 2.10 5.30
CA ALA A 46 3.55 1.47 5.17
C ALA A 46 3.58 0.00 5.59
N SER A 47 4.59 -0.77 5.15
CA SER A 47 4.73 -2.19 5.51
C SER A 47 4.87 -2.39 7.02
N ARG A 48 5.67 -1.57 7.71
CA ARG A 48 5.84 -1.64 9.17
C ARG A 48 4.51 -1.43 9.90
N LEU A 49 3.72 -0.45 9.46
CA LEU A 49 2.42 -0.14 10.07
C LEU A 49 1.41 -1.27 9.84
N VAL A 50 1.40 -1.89 8.66
CA VAL A 50 0.57 -3.08 8.38
C VAL A 50 0.98 -4.25 9.28
N ILE A 51 2.28 -4.49 9.48
CA ILE A 51 2.77 -5.54 10.39
C ILE A 51 2.38 -5.28 11.83
N ASN A 52 2.44 -4.02 12.29
CA ASN A 52 2.00 -3.64 13.63
C ASN A 52 0.50 -3.89 13.81
N ALA A 53 -0.33 -3.42 12.87
CA ALA A 53 -1.77 -3.68 12.89
C ALA A 53 -2.09 -5.18 12.89
N MET A 54 -1.38 -5.97 12.07
CA MET A 54 -1.51 -7.43 12.03
C MET A 54 -1.19 -8.06 13.39
N THR A 55 -0.14 -7.60 14.07
CA THR A 55 0.27 -8.11 15.39
C THR A 55 -0.76 -7.76 16.46
N MET A 56 -1.30 -6.53 16.43
CA MET A 56 -2.37 -6.08 17.33
C MET A 56 -3.61 -6.96 17.17
N VAL A 57 -4.10 -7.12 15.94
CA VAL A 57 -5.28 -7.94 15.63
C VAL A 57 -5.07 -9.40 16.02
N ALA A 58 -3.92 -9.98 15.69
CA ALA A 58 -3.59 -11.35 16.08
C ALA A 58 -3.56 -11.54 17.60
N THR A 59 -3.05 -10.54 18.34
CA THR A 59 -3.01 -10.57 19.80
C THR A 59 -4.43 -10.51 20.38
N THR A 60 -5.27 -9.59 19.90
CA THR A 60 -6.68 -9.47 20.34
C THR A 60 -7.45 -10.76 20.07
N MET A 61 -7.30 -11.36 18.89
CA MET A 61 -7.92 -12.64 18.57
C MET A 61 -7.42 -13.76 19.48
N GLY A 62 -6.11 -13.84 19.71
CA GLY A 62 -5.53 -14.86 20.59
C GLY A 62 -5.99 -14.74 22.05
N LEU A 63 -6.12 -13.51 22.57
CA LEU A 63 -6.66 -13.27 23.91
C LEU A 63 -8.14 -13.70 23.99
N ARG A 64 -8.94 -13.33 22.99
CA ARG A 64 -10.35 -13.74 22.89
C ARG A 64 -10.50 -15.27 22.84
N ASP A 65 -9.67 -15.97 22.07
CA ASP A 65 -9.69 -17.43 21.97
C ASP A 65 -9.34 -18.12 23.30
N LEU A 66 -8.53 -17.45 24.14
CA LEU A 66 -8.22 -17.89 25.51
C LEU A 66 -9.31 -17.49 26.52
N GLY A 67 -10.40 -16.84 26.07
CA GLY A 67 -11.46 -16.32 26.92
C GLY A 67 -11.06 -15.10 27.74
N ILE A 68 -9.98 -14.40 27.34
CA ILE A 68 -9.53 -13.14 27.94
C ILE A 68 -10.12 -11.99 27.12
N ASP A 69 -11.22 -11.43 27.63
CA ASP A 69 -11.94 -10.33 26.98
C ASP A 69 -12.35 -9.29 28.03
N ALA A 70 -11.64 -8.15 28.05
CA ALA A 70 -11.90 -7.01 28.93
C ALA A 70 -12.07 -7.35 30.43
N GLN A 71 -11.25 -8.27 30.94
CA GLN A 71 -11.37 -8.71 32.33
C GLN A 71 -10.81 -7.66 33.28
N MET A 72 -11.67 -7.16 34.16
CA MET A 72 -11.29 -6.22 35.19
C MET A 72 -10.63 -6.93 36.37
N ALA A 73 -9.60 -6.28 36.93
CA ALA A 73 -9.11 -6.63 38.25
C ALA A 73 -10.26 -6.54 39.28
N LYS A 74 -10.20 -7.34 40.35
CA LYS A 74 -11.22 -7.30 41.41
C LYS A 74 -10.71 -6.53 42.62
N ASP A 75 -11.58 -5.77 43.26
CA ASP A 75 -11.29 -5.12 44.54
C ASP A 75 -11.37 -6.13 45.71
N ALA A 76 -11.17 -5.64 46.94
CA ALA A 76 -11.22 -6.47 48.15
C ALA A 76 -12.60 -7.11 48.40
N ASP A 77 -13.66 -6.56 47.80
CA ASP A 77 -15.04 -7.07 47.89
C ASP A 77 -15.40 -7.98 46.70
N GLY A 78 -14.46 -8.23 45.78
CA GLY A 78 -14.65 -9.06 44.60
C GLY A 78 -15.36 -8.37 43.44
N ARG A 79 -15.53 -7.05 43.47
CA ARG A 79 -16.17 -6.25 42.41
C ARG A 79 -15.15 -5.78 41.39
N ASP A 80 -15.60 -5.43 40.18
CA ASP A 80 -14.72 -4.87 39.15
C ASP A 80 -14.09 -3.56 39.61
N TYR A 81 -12.76 -3.49 39.52
CA TYR A 81 -11.98 -2.34 39.91
C TYR A 81 -11.54 -1.56 38.67
N SER A 82 -12.43 -0.69 38.20
CA SER A 82 -12.31 0.06 36.94
C SER A 82 -11.23 1.15 36.92
N VAL A 83 -10.53 1.40 38.04
CA VAL A 83 -9.38 2.33 38.08
C VAL A 83 -8.16 1.72 37.39
N LEU A 84 -8.08 0.38 37.33
CA LEU A 84 -7.04 -0.32 36.58
C LEU A 84 -7.55 -0.69 35.18
N PRO A 85 -6.65 -0.74 34.18
CA PRO A 85 -7.03 -1.14 32.84
C PRO A 85 -7.51 -2.59 32.82
N ALA A 86 -8.49 -2.86 31.96
CA ALA A 86 -8.96 -4.21 31.72
C ALA A 86 -7.85 -5.03 31.04
N ALA A 87 -7.74 -6.31 31.40
CA ALA A 87 -6.87 -7.23 30.69
C ALA A 87 -7.47 -7.52 29.32
N GLY A 88 -6.70 -7.22 28.27
CA GLY A 88 -7.09 -7.50 26.89
C GLY A 88 -8.27 -6.66 26.40
N ASP A 89 -8.29 -5.35 26.69
CA ASP A 89 -9.27 -4.42 26.13
C ASP A 89 -9.22 -4.45 24.59
N PRO A 90 -10.19 -5.10 23.92
CA PRO A 90 -10.15 -5.25 22.48
C PRO A 90 -10.48 -3.93 21.77
N ILE A 91 -11.21 -3.01 22.41
CA ILE A 91 -11.68 -1.78 21.79
C ILE A 91 -10.49 -0.86 21.53
N GLU A 92 -9.67 -0.59 22.54
CA GLU A 92 -8.46 0.24 22.41
C GLU A 92 -7.50 -0.33 21.36
N VAL A 93 -7.25 -1.64 21.41
CA VAL A 93 -6.32 -2.30 20.47
C VAL A 93 -6.84 -2.27 19.03
N LEU A 94 -8.15 -2.42 18.81
CA LEU A 94 -8.75 -2.32 17.47
C LEU A 94 -8.70 -0.88 16.94
N HIS A 95 -8.90 0.14 17.79
CA HIS A 95 -8.68 1.53 17.42
C HIS A 95 -7.24 1.79 16.97
N ASP A 96 -6.26 1.30 17.73
CA ASP A 96 -4.84 1.44 17.39
C ASP A 96 -4.48 0.72 16.09
N ALA A 97 -5.07 -0.45 15.84
CA ALA A 97 -4.89 -1.17 14.58
C ALA A 97 -5.45 -0.36 13.39
N ILE A 98 -6.66 0.20 13.52
CA ILE A 98 -7.25 1.07 12.50
C ILE A 98 -6.35 2.29 12.26
N TYR A 99 -5.87 2.93 13.32
CA TYR A 99 -4.97 4.08 13.24
C TYR A 99 -3.68 3.75 12.46
N CYS A 100 -3.06 2.60 12.75
CA CYS A 100 -1.90 2.11 12.01
C CYS A 100 -2.20 1.96 10.51
N LEU A 101 -3.34 1.39 10.14
CA LEU A 101 -3.74 1.20 8.74
C LEU A 101 -4.06 2.52 8.03
N GLN A 102 -4.63 3.50 8.73
CA GLN A 102 -4.85 4.84 8.20
C GLN A 102 -3.51 5.55 7.90
N ILE A 103 -2.53 5.45 8.81
CA ILE A 103 -1.18 5.98 8.57
C ILE A 103 -0.50 5.23 7.42
N ALA A 104 -0.62 3.90 7.35
CA ALA A 104 -0.06 3.11 6.26
C ALA A 104 -0.61 3.59 4.90
N SER A 105 -1.92 3.83 4.83
CA SER A 105 -2.61 4.38 3.65
C SER A 105 -2.08 5.77 3.28
N SER A 106 -1.80 6.62 4.27
CA SER A 106 -1.16 7.93 4.05
C SER A 106 0.24 7.80 3.45
N HIS A 107 1.06 6.86 3.91
CA HIS A 107 2.38 6.59 3.33
C HIS A 107 2.29 6.10 1.88
N LEU A 108 1.35 5.20 1.57
CA LEU A 108 1.10 4.79 0.19
C LEU A 108 0.65 5.97 -0.67
N GLY A 109 -0.23 6.83 -0.14
CA GLY A 109 -0.62 8.07 -0.81
C GLY A 109 0.57 8.97 -1.15
N LYS A 110 1.48 9.17 -0.18
CA LYS A 110 2.72 9.95 -0.35
C LYS A 110 3.65 9.36 -1.40
N ALA A 111 3.78 8.03 -1.44
CA ALA A 111 4.63 7.34 -2.40
C ALA A 111 4.27 7.69 -3.85
N TYR A 112 2.98 7.86 -4.16
CA TYR A 112 2.51 8.10 -5.52
C TYR A 112 1.94 9.49 -5.74
N VAL A 113 2.39 10.49 -4.99
CA VAL A 113 2.06 11.89 -5.28
C VAL A 113 2.73 12.29 -6.60
N PRO A 114 1.96 12.76 -7.61
CA PRO A 114 2.54 13.25 -8.86
C PRO A 114 3.49 14.41 -8.61
N THR A 115 4.71 14.29 -9.14
CA THR A 115 5.67 15.40 -9.12
C THR A 115 5.61 16.17 -10.44
N ARG A 116 5.87 17.48 -10.41
CA ARG A 116 5.91 18.30 -11.63
C ARG A 116 6.98 17.83 -12.63
N LYS A 117 8.13 17.36 -12.13
CA LYS A 117 9.28 16.97 -12.95
C LYS A 117 9.18 15.53 -13.48
N TYR A 118 8.55 14.63 -12.72
CA TYR A 118 8.44 13.22 -13.05
C TYR A 118 7.02 12.69 -12.76
N PRO A 119 5.99 13.16 -13.49
CA PRO A 119 4.61 12.75 -13.24
C PRO A 119 4.37 11.24 -13.49
N SER A 120 5.16 10.62 -14.35
CA SER A 120 5.08 9.18 -14.63
C SER A 120 5.44 8.30 -13.44
N LEU A 121 6.16 8.81 -12.44
CA LEU A 121 6.49 8.05 -11.22
C LEU A 121 5.28 7.77 -10.33
N ALA A 122 4.16 8.47 -10.53
CA ALA A 122 2.91 8.25 -9.79
C ALA A 122 2.15 6.97 -10.22
N THR A 123 2.85 6.00 -10.82
CA THR A 123 2.31 4.72 -11.26
C THR A 123 3.01 3.57 -10.53
N ALA A 124 2.24 2.53 -10.20
CA ALA A 124 2.80 1.32 -9.60
C ALA A 124 3.59 0.51 -10.64
N ARG A 125 4.69 -0.10 -10.22
CA ARG A 125 5.56 -0.92 -11.09
C ARG A 125 5.03 -2.34 -11.21
N ARG A 126 4.25 -2.77 -10.22
CA ARG A 126 3.49 -4.01 -10.16
C ARG A 126 2.01 -3.67 -9.89
N PRO A 127 1.27 -3.14 -10.89
CA PRO A 127 -0.11 -2.70 -10.70
C PRO A 127 -1.02 -3.75 -10.06
N GLU A 128 -0.94 -5.00 -10.47
CA GLU A 128 -1.77 -6.07 -9.89
C GLU A 128 -1.43 -6.35 -8.42
N HIS A 129 -0.16 -6.31 -8.02
CA HIS A 129 0.22 -6.44 -6.62
C HIS A 129 -0.25 -5.23 -5.80
N MET A 130 -0.11 -4.02 -6.35
CA MET A 130 -0.57 -2.82 -5.66
C MET A 130 -2.10 -2.79 -5.51
N LYS A 131 -2.87 -3.29 -6.49
CA LYS A 131 -4.32 -3.50 -6.32
C LYS A 131 -4.62 -4.40 -5.14
N MET A 132 -3.92 -5.53 -5.00
CA MET A 132 -4.09 -6.44 -3.86
C MET A 132 -3.75 -5.76 -2.53
N VAL A 133 -2.70 -4.92 -2.49
CA VAL A 133 -2.37 -4.12 -1.30
C VAL A 133 -3.51 -3.18 -0.94
N LEU A 134 -3.98 -2.37 -1.90
CA LEU A 134 -5.00 -1.35 -1.67
C LEU A 134 -6.38 -1.96 -1.36
N ALA A 135 -6.74 -3.06 -2.03
CA ALA A 135 -7.93 -3.84 -1.69
C ALA A 135 -7.84 -4.42 -0.28
N GLY A 136 -6.74 -5.10 0.06
CA GLY A 136 -6.57 -5.69 1.39
C GLY A 136 -6.59 -4.65 2.52
N LEU A 137 -6.05 -3.45 2.30
CA LEU A 137 -6.15 -2.35 3.27
C LEU A 137 -7.59 -1.88 3.47
N ARG A 138 -8.37 -1.73 2.39
CA ARG A 138 -9.80 -1.38 2.49
C ARG A 138 -10.58 -2.47 3.23
N ASP A 139 -10.38 -3.73 2.84
CA ASP A 139 -11.07 -4.86 3.45
C ASP A 139 -10.73 -4.99 4.94
N ALA A 140 -9.46 -4.76 5.32
CA ALA A 140 -9.04 -4.77 6.71
C ALA A 140 -9.65 -3.60 7.51
N LEU A 141 -9.64 -2.37 6.96
CA LEU A 141 -10.27 -1.21 7.60
C LEU A 141 -11.78 -1.42 7.79
N THR A 142 -12.47 -1.92 6.78
CA THR A 142 -13.91 -2.24 6.87
C THR A 142 -14.16 -3.32 7.92
N SER A 143 -13.40 -4.41 7.89
CA SER A 143 -13.57 -5.52 8.86
C SER A 143 -13.33 -5.07 10.29
N LEU A 144 -12.28 -4.26 10.54
CA LEU A 144 -11.98 -3.74 11.87
C LEU A 144 -13.01 -2.72 12.35
N ARG A 145 -13.51 -1.86 11.46
CA ARG A 145 -14.61 -0.94 11.80
C ARG A 145 -15.86 -1.73 12.18
N ASP A 146 -16.22 -2.74 11.41
CA ASP A 146 -17.41 -3.54 11.66
C ASP A 146 -17.28 -4.35 12.96
N GLU A 147 -16.08 -4.86 13.27
CA GLU A 147 -15.77 -5.49 14.55
C GLU A 147 -15.86 -4.50 15.71
N LEU A 148 -15.33 -3.29 15.55
CA LEU A 148 -15.42 -2.23 16.55
C LEU A 148 -16.87 -1.81 16.79
N LEU A 149 -17.68 -1.64 15.74
CA LEU A 149 -19.12 -1.34 15.85
C LEU A 149 -19.90 -2.42 16.62
N ALA A 150 -19.48 -3.68 16.50
CA ALA A 150 -20.11 -4.78 17.22
C ALA A 150 -19.77 -4.79 18.72
N LEU A 151 -18.63 -4.19 19.12
CA LEU A 151 -18.14 -4.13 20.50
C LEU A 151 -18.51 -2.82 21.20
N ASP A 152 -18.44 -1.70 20.47
CA ASP A 152 -18.76 -0.36 20.93
C ASP A 152 -19.69 0.33 19.91
N LEU A 153 -20.99 0.19 20.16
CA LEU A 153 -22.07 0.69 19.30
C LEU A 153 -22.02 2.21 19.06
N GLU A 154 -21.31 2.98 19.89
CA GLU A 154 -21.33 4.45 19.83
C GLU A 154 -20.03 5.07 19.28
N ASN A 155 -18.88 4.37 19.30
CA ASN A 155 -17.57 4.95 18.95
C ASN A 155 -16.80 4.20 17.85
N SER A 156 -17.40 3.98 16.68
CA SER A 156 -16.61 3.47 15.55
C SER A 156 -15.64 4.53 15.03
N ALA A 157 -14.39 4.14 14.76
CA ALA A 157 -13.45 4.98 14.02
C ALA A 157 -14.01 5.31 12.62
N ASP A 158 -13.99 6.59 12.24
CA ASP A 158 -14.36 7.00 10.89
C ASP A 158 -13.27 6.58 9.89
N THR A 159 -13.52 5.47 9.18
CA THR A 159 -12.63 4.92 8.17
C THR A 159 -13.01 5.33 6.74
N ASP A 160 -14.17 5.94 6.53
CA ASP A 160 -14.73 6.19 5.19
C ASP A 160 -13.83 7.09 4.33
N PRO A 161 -13.28 8.21 4.84
CA PRO A 161 -12.33 9.02 4.07
C PRO A 161 -11.08 8.25 3.66
N CYS A 162 -10.59 7.37 4.53
CA CYS A 162 -9.41 6.57 4.25
C CYS A 162 -9.69 5.52 3.16
N ILE A 163 -10.82 4.79 3.26
CA ILE A 163 -11.26 3.81 2.26
C ILE A 163 -11.44 4.48 0.89
N ALA A 164 -12.08 5.66 0.85
CA ALA A 164 -12.23 6.44 -0.37
C ALA A 164 -10.87 6.85 -0.97
N SER A 165 -9.93 7.30 -0.13
CA SER A 165 -8.59 7.68 -0.57
C SER A 165 -7.80 6.52 -1.17
N LEU A 166 -7.96 5.31 -0.63
CA LEU A 166 -7.34 4.08 -1.16
C LEU A 166 -7.92 3.71 -2.53
N ALA A 167 -9.23 3.87 -2.73
CA ALA A 167 -9.88 3.64 -4.01
C ALA A 167 -9.42 4.66 -5.08
N GLU A 168 -9.29 5.92 -4.72
CA GLU A 168 -8.74 6.95 -5.61
C GLU A 168 -7.27 6.65 -5.96
N LEU A 169 -6.47 6.27 -4.97
CA LEU A 169 -5.08 5.89 -5.16
C LEU A 169 -4.95 4.71 -6.12
N GLU A 170 -5.79 3.70 -6.00
CA GLU A 170 -5.83 2.55 -6.90
C GLU A 170 -6.14 3.00 -8.34
N ALA A 171 -7.21 3.76 -8.53
CA ALA A 171 -7.63 4.24 -9.86
C ALA A 171 -6.53 5.04 -10.56
N ARG A 172 -5.75 5.82 -9.80
CA ARG A 172 -4.64 6.62 -10.33
C ARG A 172 -3.39 5.79 -10.62
N THR A 173 -2.99 4.93 -9.69
CA THR A 173 -1.65 4.31 -9.69
C THR A 173 -1.61 2.96 -10.38
N CYS A 174 -2.73 2.24 -10.39
CA CYS A 174 -2.84 0.88 -10.87
C CYS A 174 -3.53 0.78 -12.23
N ARG A 175 -3.66 1.90 -12.94
CA ARG A 175 -4.23 1.92 -14.30
C ARG A 175 -3.37 1.00 -15.17
N ALA A 176 -4.01 0.00 -15.76
CA ALA A 176 -3.36 -0.81 -16.77
C ALA A 176 -2.86 0.15 -17.87
N VAL A 177 -1.54 0.24 -18.04
CA VAL A 177 -1.02 0.69 -19.33
C VAL A 177 -1.60 -0.30 -20.33
N PRO A 178 -2.36 0.14 -21.34
CA PRO A 178 -2.79 -0.78 -22.39
C PRO A 178 -1.55 -1.56 -22.81
N ALA A 179 -1.62 -2.89 -22.79
CA ALA A 179 -0.56 -3.69 -23.39
C ALA A 179 -0.22 -3.01 -24.73
N PRO A 180 1.05 -2.69 -25.02
CA PRO A 180 1.38 -2.10 -26.30
C PRO A 180 0.78 -3.03 -27.34
N ALA A 181 -0.31 -2.59 -27.98
CA ALA A 181 -1.00 -3.37 -28.99
C ALA A 181 0.09 -3.81 -29.95
N ASP A 182 0.22 -5.12 -30.19
CA ASP A 182 1.36 -5.78 -30.82
C ASP A 182 2.15 -4.76 -31.64
N GLY A 183 3.17 -4.20 -30.98
CA GLY A 183 3.97 -3.15 -31.59
C GLY A 183 4.48 -3.67 -32.92
N PRO A 184 4.81 -2.79 -33.89
CA PRO A 184 5.33 -3.22 -35.17
C PRO A 184 6.40 -4.27 -34.92
N THR A 185 6.23 -5.45 -35.50
CA THR A 185 7.15 -6.55 -35.33
C THR A 185 8.54 -6.09 -35.74
N ARG A 186 9.58 -6.81 -35.34
CA ARG A 186 10.94 -6.49 -35.79
C ARG A 186 11.01 -6.35 -37.32
N GLU A 187 10.22 -7.15 -38.04
CA GLU A 187 10.09 -7.09 -39.49
C GLU A 187 9.37 -5.83 -39.96
N ASP A 188 8.29 -5.40 -39.31
CA ASP A 188 7.59 -4.14 -39.63
C ASP A 188 8.47 -2.92 -39.37
N VAL A 189 9.24 -2.93 -38.28
CA VAL A 189 10.20 -1.87 -37.96
C VAL A 189 11.31 -1.82 -38.99
N VAL A 190 11.85 -2.99 -39.40
CA VAL A 190 12.88 -3.07 -40.45
C VAL A 190 12.33 -2.61 -41.80
N ALA A 191 11.12 -3.04 -42.18
CA ALA A 191 10.48 -2.63 -43.42
C ALA A 191 10.19 -1.11 -43.44
N ALA A 192 9.74 -0.54 -42.32
CA ALA A 192 9.53 0.91 -42.18
C ALA A 192 10.83 1.71 -42.27
N ILE A 193 11.92 1.21 -41.68
CA ILE A 193 13.26 1.80 -41.76
C ILE A 193 13.79 1.77 -43.19
N LEU A 194 13.62 0.65 -43.89
CA LEU A 194 14.08 0.48 -45.27
C LEU A 194 13.27 1.31 -46.27
N SER A 195 11.96 1.45 -46.04
CA SER A 195 11.06 2.24 -46.90
C SER A 195 11.17 3.75 -46.65
N ARG A 196 11.71 4.19 -45.51
CA ARG A 196 11.86 5.61 -45.14
C ARG A 196 13.25 5.92 -44.56
N PRO A 197 14.29 6.01 -45.41
CA PRO A 197 15.68 6.19 -44.99
C PRO A 197 15.94 7.52 -44.27
N ASP A 198 15.10 8.52 -44.53
CA ASP A 198 15.09 9.84 -43.89
C ASP A 198 14.66 9.75 -42.41
N ILE A 199 13.60 8.98 -42.12
CA ILE A 199 13.13 8.72 -40.76
C ILE A 199 14.15 7.88 -40.00
N ALA A 200 14.76 6.89 -40.64
CA ALA A 200 15.82 6.08 -40.04
C ALA A 200 17.01 6.93 -39.58
N ARG A 201 17.43 7.90 -40.42
CA ARG A 201 18.48 8.86 -40.08
C ARG A 201 18.09 9.77 -38.92
N ALA A 202 16.85 10.27 -38.92
CA ALA A 202 16.34 11.11 -37.83
C ALA A 202 16.25 10.34 -36.50
N ALA A 203 15.79 9.09 -36.53
CA ALA A 203 15.72 8.20 -35.38
C ALA A 203 17.11 7.84 -34.84
N ALA A 204 18.06 7.52 -35.72
CA ALA A 204 19.46 7.28 -35.33
C ALA A 204 20.07 8.53 -34.67
N GLY A 205 19.83 9.71 -35.23
CA GLY A 205 20.28 10.98 -34.64
C GLY A 205 19.60 11.32 -33.31
N ALA A 206 18.35 10.88 -33.09
CA ALA A 206 17.66 11.01 -31.81
C ALA A 206 18.25 10.03 -30.76
N LEU A 207 18.54 8.79 -31.15
CA LEU A 207 19.15 7.78 -30.29
C LEU A 207 20.59 8.15 -29.88
N GLN A 208 21.37 8.75 -30.79
CA GLN A 208 22.68 9.30 -30.46
C GLN A 208 22.60 10.45 -29.47
N ARG A 209 21.60 11.34 -29.61
CA ARG A 209 21.38 12.45 -28.67
C ARG A 209 20.86 12.01 -27.31
N ALA A 210 20.11 10.91 -27.24
CA ALA A 210 19.61 10.32 -25.99
C ALA A 210 20.68 9.53 -25.21
N ARG A 211 21.85 9.28 -25.82
CA ARG A 211 23.00 8.62 -25.20
C ARG A 211 24.05 9.59 -24.62
N CYS A 212 23.85 10.90 -24.80
CA CYS A 212 24.64 11.97 -24.20
C CYS A 212 23.90 12.55 -22.99
#